data_AF-A0A9P1C7E4-F1
#
_entry.id   AF-A0A9P1C7E4-F1
#
_cell.length_a   1.000
_cell.length_b   1.000
_cell.length_c   1.000
_cell.angle_alpha   90.00
_cell.angle_beta   90.00
_cell.angle_gamma   90.00
#
_symmetry.space_group_name_H-M   'P 1'
#
loop_
_entity.id
_entity.type
_entity.pdbx_description
1 polymer ?
#
loop_
_entity_poly.entity_id
_entity_poly.type
_entity_poly.pdbx_seq_one_letter_code
_entity_poly.pdbx_strand_id
1 'polypeptide(L)'
;MRYLLFSTCAFGLGVLVGNIFSSNINRSHRSSKPFLADSASQTRSPTVANPVTETVSPLTELVSPAMSASPSSETGQTQECQELRRPTQLRVDGDFLKRDGQEVIMELPKVVKCDPLEHLLVINLEGPGGQARRDHIYEEFERGGLKGRFKFWPAVNFQNNERLAKETGKKECPCDPKVGCALSHREIYEMMLYEKWPCATIFEDDVGLATNFSERVAAVTDSLPPFDVVLWGFCPGGAKPRHESPDKTSIPKVKYGWPGSCVHAYTVSLQGAYVLTAANTPVITPPDGAMDGMHHWRKEVRTHIDRSAGKYTGSYWYVDPMLAFQPEKSDNLGGGV
;
A
#
# COMPACT_ATOMS: atom_id res chain seq x y z
N MET A 1 -66.11 -6.81 -35.10
CA MET A 1 -65.18 -6.61 -36.24
C MET A 1 -63.81 -6.28 -35.67
N ARG A 2 -62.86 -7.19 -35.85
CA ARG A 2 -61.46 -7.09 -35.43
C ARG A 2 -60.62 -6.77 -36.66
N TYR A 3 -59.64 -5.87 -36.55
CA TYR A 3 -58.45 -5.92 -37.38
C TYR A 3 -57.22 -5.65 -36.51
N LEU A 4 -56.44 -6.72 -36.32
CA LEU A 4 -55.06 -6.74 -35.84
C LEU A 4 -54.16 -6.64 -37.07
N LEU A 5 -53.21 -5.71 -37.08
CA LEU A 5 -52.11 -5.66 -38.04
C LEU A 5 -50.86 -6.19 -37.35
N PHE A 6 -50.47 -7.41 -37.74
CA PHE A 6 -49.14 -7.97 -37.50
C PHE A 6 -48.23 -7.53 -38.65
N SER A 7 -47.08 -6.93 -38.34
CA SER A 7 -45.99 -6.72 -39.30
C SER A 7 -44.83 -7.63 -38.92
N THR A 8 -44.56 -8.60 -39.80
CA THR A 8 -43.38 -9.46 -39.80
C THR A 8 -42.35 -8.85 -40.74
N CYS A 9 -41.12 -8.62 -40.27
CA CYS A 9 -39.97 -8.40 -41.15
C CYS A 9 -38.98 -9.56 -41.02
N ALA A 10 -38.52 -9.99 -42.19
CA ALA A 10 -37.86 -11.24 -42.48
C ALA A 10 -36.34 -11.19 -42.26
N PHE A 11 -35.80 -12.41 -42.14
CA PHE A 11 -34.38 -12.75 -42.19
C PHE A 11 -33.70 -12.26 -43.47
N GLY A 12 -32.48 -11.74 -43.33
CA GLY A 12 -31.53 -11.52 -44.42
C GLY A 12 -30.14 -11.97 -43.98
N LEU A 13 -29.78 -13.20 -44.32
CA LEU A 13 -28.44 -13.77 -44.16
C LEU A 13 -27.57 -13.24 -45.32
N GLY A 14 -26.61 -12.38 -45.03
CA GLY A 14 -25.64 -11.86 -46.00
C GLY A 14 -24.23 -12.33 -45.65
N VAL A 15 -23.77 -13.40 -46.31
CA VAL A 15 -22.36 -13.83 -46.31
C VAL A 15 -21.61 -12.94 -47.31
N LEU A 16 -20.62 -12.20 -46.82
CA LEU A 16 -19.67 -11.47 -47.67
C LEU A 16 -18.25 -11.98 -47.40
N VAL A 17 -17.76 -12.75 -48.36
CA VAL A 17 -16.37 -13.19 -48.49
C VAL A 17 -15.58 -12.02 -49.08
N GLY A 18 -14.55 -11.55 -48.36
CA GLY A 18 -13.66 -10.50 -48.82
C GLY A 18 -12.22 -10.77 -48.39
N ASN A 19 -11.46 -11.41 -49.27
CA ASN A 19 -9.99 -11.47 -49.25
C ASN A 19 -9.42 -10.16 -49.80
N ILE A 20 -8.60 -9.40 -49.04
CA ILE A 20 -7.57 -8.51 -49.61
C ILE A 20 -6.35 -8.41 -48.66
N PHE A 21 -5.23 -8.95 -49.17
CA PHE A 21 -3.83 -8.51 -49.11
C PHE A 21 -3.26 -7.59 -48.00
N SER A 22 -2.11 -8.06 -47.50
CA SER A 22 -0.83 -7.36 -47.27
C SER A 22 -0.71 -6.23 -46.25
N SER A 23 0.10 -6.50 -45.22
CA SER A 23 1.36 -5.76 -45.04
C SER A 23 2.35 -6.53 -44.16
N ASN A 24 3.46 -6.92 -44.79
CA ASN A 24 4.68 -7.40 -44.15
C ASN A 24 5.23 -6.31 -43.23
N ILE A 25 5.25 -6.55 -41.92
CA ILE A 25 6.04 -5.75 -40.99
C ILE A 25 7.42 -6.38 -40.89
N ASN A 26 8.39 -5.66 -41.47
CA ASN A 26 9.82 -5.88 -41.34
C ASN A 26 10.22 -5.95 -39.86
N ARG A 27 10.57 -7.16 -39.40
CA ARG A 27 11.23 -7.41 -38.13
C ARG A 27 12.70 -7.04 -38.29
N SER A 28 13.04 -5.79 -37.95
CA SER A 28 14.43 -5.34 -37.85
C SER A 28 15.14 -6.13 -36.74
N HIS A 29 16.00 -7.04 -37.16
CA HIS A 29 17.02 -7.66 -36.31
C HIS A 29 17.99 -6.57 -35.85
N ARG A 30 17.88 -6.15 -34.59
CA ARG A 30 18.91 -5.35 -33.92
C ARG A 30 20.04 -6.30 -33.53
N SER A 31 21.05 -6.37 -34.40
CA SER A 31 22.35 -7.00 -34.17
C SER A 31 23.03 -6.32 -32.97
N SER A 32 23.19 -7.06 -31.88
CA SER A 32 24.11 -6.74 -30.80
C SER A 32 25.54 -7.00 -31.29
N LYS A 33 26.31 -5.93 -31.48
CA LYS A 33 27.77 -6.03 -31.60
C LYS A 33 28.36 -6.29 -30.22
N PRO A 34 29.33 -7.21 -30.08
CA PRO A 34 30.06 -7.39 -28.84
C PRO A 34 31.05 -6.24 -28.66
N PHE A 35 31.07 -5.68 -27.45
CA PHE A 35 32.09 -4.75 -27.01
C PHE A 35 33.38 -5.53 -26.77
N LEU A 36 34.41 -5.23 -27.58
CA LEU A 36 35.79 -5.66 -27.36
C LEU A 36 36.33 -4.90 -26.13
N ALA A 37 36.70 -5.64 -25.10
CA ALA A 37 37.50 -5.12 -24.00
C ALA A 37 38.98 -5.35 -24.33
N ASP A 38 39.69 -4.26 -24.59
CA ASP A 38 41.15 -4.27 -24.72
C ASP A 38 41.81 -4.60 -23.39
N SER A 39 42.83 -5.42 -23.49
CA SER A 39 43.73 -5.84 -22.42
C SER A 39 44.95 -4.91 -22.32
N ALA A 40 45.55 -4.94 -21.13
CA ALA A 40 46.95 -4.67 -20.79
C ALA A 40 47.38 -3.24 -20.43
N SER A 41 47.77 -3.07 -19.17
CA SER A 41 49.16 -2.73 -18.75
C SER A 41 49.16 -2.46 -17.23
N GLN A 42 49.64 -3.37 -16.38
CA GLN A 42 51.01 -3.38 -15.83
C GLN A 42 51.49 -2.03 -15.24
N THR A 43 51.56 -1.90 -13.91
CA THR A 43 52.81 -1.97 -13.08
C THR A 43 52.72 -1.21 -11.74
N ARG A 44 53.31 -1.86 -10.72
CA ARG A 44 53.95 -1.31 -9.51
C ARG A 44 53.08 -0.76 -8.38
N SER A 45 53.08 -1.50 -7.27
CA SER A 45 53.08 -0.94 -5.91
C SER A 45 54.25 -1.57 -5.12
N PRO A 46 55.05 -0.78 -4.37
CA PRO A 46 56.12 -1.30 -3.56
C PRO A 46 55.65 -1.71 -2.17
N THR A 47 56.34 -2.73 -1.67
CA THR A 47 56.43 -3.24 -0.31
C THR A 47 56.72 -2.14 0.72
N VAL A 48 55.96 -2.07 1.82
CA VAL A 48 56.46 -1.56 3.13
C VAL A 48 55.88 -2.40 4.29
N ALA A 49 56.78 -2.63 5.23
CA ALA A 49 56.80 -3.44 6.44
C ALA A 49 55.63 -3.32 7.45
N ASN A 50 55.18 -4.50 7.91
CA ASN A 50 55.20 -5.04 9.30
C ASN A 50 54.64 -4.26 10.52
N PRO A 51 54.29 -4.98 11.60
CA PRO A 51 53.02 -4.82 12.33
C PRO A 51 53.14 -4.00 13.60
N VAL A 52 52.04 -3.38 14.00
CA VAL A 52 51.86 -2.86 15.37
C VAL A 52 51.04 -3.89 16.14
N THR A 53 51.73 -4.56 17.05
CA THR A 53 51.17 -5.37 18.14
C THR A 53 50.47 -4.45 19.14
N GLU A 54 49.14 -4.44 19.14
CA GLU A 54 48.39 -3.86 20.25
C GLU A 54 48.36 -4.83 21.43
N THR A 55 48.68 -4.26 22.57
CA THR A 55 48.90 -4.92 23.85
C THR A 55 47.55 -5.04 24.55
N VAL A 56 47.02 -6.26 24.66
CA VAL A 56 45.84 -6.55 25.49
C VAL A 56 46.27 -6.53 26.95
N SER A 57 45.80 -5.54 27.71
CA SER A 57 45.89 -5.50 29.17
C SER A 57 44.68 -6.19 29.81
N PRO A 58 44.85 -6.75 31.03
CA PRO A 58 44.04 -7.85 31.52
C PRO A 58 42.70 -7.44 32.13
N LEU A 59 41.74 -8.36 32.02
CA LEU A 59 40.47 -8.36 32.74
C LEU A 59 40.70 -8.13 34.24
N THR A 60 40.00 -7.14 34.76
CA THR A 60 39.78 -6.97 36.20
C THR A 60 38.55 -7.82 36.56
N GLU A 61 38.76 -8.87 37.37
CA GLU A 61 37.68 -9.57 38.06
C GLU A 61 37.04 -8.61 39.08
N LEU A 62 35.79 -8.21 38.83
CA LEU A 62 34.94 -7.57 39.82
C LEU A 62 33.94 -8.60 40.34
N VAL A 63 34.17 -8.96 41.60
CA VAL A 63 33.30 -9.76 42.46
C VAL A 63 31.95 -9.05 42.63
N SER A 64 30.87 -9.69 42.19
CA SER A 64 29.50 -9.28 42.50
C SER A 64 29.14 -9.67 43.94
N PRO A 65 28.61 -8.76 44.77
CA PRO A 65 27.92 -9.16 45.99
C PRO A 65 26.50 -9.63 45.66
N ALA A 66 26.10 -10.73 46.31
CA ALA A 66 24.75 -11.26 46.26
C ALA A 66 23.73 -10.21 46.73
N MET A 67 22.83 -9.79 45.83
CA MET A 67 21.64 -9.03 46.19
C MET A 67 20.50 -9.98 46.51
N SER A 68 20.06 -9.89 47.76
CA SER A 68 18.86 -10.49 48.32
C SER A 68 17.62 -10.02 47.54
N ALA A 69 16.88 -10.99 46.99
CA ALA A 69 15.58 -10.74 46.36
C ALA A 69 14.54 -10.40 47.44
N SER A 70 14.01 -9.19 47.38
CA SER A 70 12.74 -8.81 48.01
C SER A 70 11.65 -8.81 46.94
N PRO A 71 10.47 -9.40 47.19
CA PRO A 71 9.39 -9.42 46.21
C PRO A 71 8.63 -8.09 46.25
N SER A 72 8.89 -7.21 45.29
CA SER A 72 8.00 -6.07 45.00
C SER A 72 6.93 -6.54 44.01
N SER A 73 5.71 -6.58 44.50
CA SER A 73 4.48 -6.78 43.73
C SER A 73 4.25 -5.58 42.79
N GLU A 74 4.78 -5.64 41.58
CA GLU A 74 4.32 -4.78 40.49
C GLU A 74 3.10 -5.45 39.84
N THR A 75 1.95 -4.85 40.11
CA THR A 75 0.69 -5.14 39.42
C THR A 75 0.86 -4.73 37.97
N GLY A 76 1.16 -5.72 37.12
CA GLY A 76 1.16 -5.56 35.67
C GLY A 76 -0.20 -5.13 35.19
N GLN A 77 -0.37 -3.83 34.95
CA GLN A 77 -1.39 -3.34 34.04
C GLN A 77 -0.99 -3.79 32.64
N THR A 78 -1.46 -4.96 32.25
CA THR A 78 -1.55 -5.32 30.84
C THR A 78 -2.38 -4.25 30.17
N GLN A 79 -1.73 -3.41 29.36
CA GLN A 79 -2.37 -2.41 28.53
C GLN A 79 -3.33 -3.15 27.60
N GLU A 80 -4.59 -3.20 27.99
CA GLU A 80 -5.67 -3.82 27.24
C GLU A 80 -5.70 -3.17 25.85
N CYS A 81 -5.38 -3.95 24.82
CA CYS A 81 -5.55 -3.52 23.44
C CYS A 81 -7.00 -3.09 23.28
N GLN A 82 -7.26 -1.78 23.27
CA GLN A 82 -8.59 -1.25 22.99
C GLN A 82 -8.99 -1.75 21.61
N GLU A 83 -9.90 -2.73 21.60
CA GLU A 83 -10.49 -3.30 20.41
C GLU A 83 -11.21 -2.16 19.67
N LEU A 84 -10.71 -1.83 18.48
CA LEU A 84 -11.30 -0.83 17.60
C LEU A 84 -12.72 -1.29 17.25
N ARG A 85 -13.73 -0.67 17.86
CA ARG A 85 -15.14 -0.97 17.56
C ARG A 85 -15.44 -0.50 16.14
N ARG A 86 -15.63 -1.45 15.21
CA ARG A 86 -16.01 -1.15 13.83
C ARG A 86 -17.37 -0.41 13.80
N PRO A 87 -17.54 0.64 12.96
CA PRO A 87 -18.85 1.25 12.73
C PRO A 87 -19.82 0.19 12.19
N THR A 88 -20.96 0.01 12.85
CA THR A 88 -21.93 -1.05 12.50
C THR A 88 -22.90 -0.65 11.38
N GLN A 89 -22.95 0.61 10.95
CA GLN A 89 -23.78 1.07 9.84
C GLN A 89 -23.15 2.27 9.11
N LEU A 90 -22.54 2.00 7.95
CA LEU A 90 -22.43 2.97 6.86
C LEU A 90 -23.53 2.66 5.82
N ARG A 91 -24.25 3.69 5.37
CA ARG A 91 -25.33 3.53 4.37
C ARG A 91 -24.73 3.14 3.01
N VAL A 92 -25.44 2.24 2.31
CA VAL A 92 -24.98 1.50 1.10
C VAL A 92 -25.20 2.32 -0.18
N ASP A 93 -25.81 3.49 -0.05
CA ASP A 93 -26.46 4.26 -1.11
C ASP A 93 -25.49 5.17 -1.88
N GLY A 94 -24.20 5.21 -1.51
CA GLY A 94 -23.24 6.20 -2.03
C GLY A 94 -23.48 7.64 -1.51
N ASP A 95 -24.61 7.90 -0.85
CA ASP A 95 -24.84 9.06 -0.01
C ASP A 95 -24.13 8.88 1.34
N PHE A 96 -22.80 8.96 1.32
CA PHE A 96 -21.98 8.77 2.52
C PHE A 96 -22.34 9.75 3.64
N LEU A 97 -22.98 10.88 3.32
CA LEU A 97 -23.48 11.84 4.30
C LEU A 97 -24.66 12.68 3.75
N LYS A 98 -25.78 12.04 3.41
CA LYS A 98 -27.07 12.75 3.41
C LYS A 98 -28.01 12.12 4.41
N ARG A 99 -28.37 12.89 5.43
CA ARG A 99 -29.71 12.78 6.01
C ARG A 99 -30.65 13.42 5.00
N ASP A 100 -31.76 12.75 4.67
CA ASP A 100 -32.82 13.34 3.87
C ASP A 100 -33.16 14.73 4.42
N GLY A 101 -32.86 15.78 3.65
CA GLY A 101 -33.17 17.18 3.98
C GLY A 101 -32.08 18.05 4.63
N GLN A 102 -30.80 17.66 4.71
CA GLN A 102 -29.73 18.54 5.24
C GLN A 102 -28.63 18.92 4.23
N GLU A 103 -28.19 20.20 4.30
CA GLU A 103 -26.99 20.75 3.64
C GLU A 103 -25.69 20.10 4.14
N VAL A 104 -24.68 20.11 3.26
CA VAL A 104 -23.30 19.57 3.37
C VAL A 104 -22.89 19.08 4.76
N ILE A 105 -22.76 17.76 4.86
CA ILE A 105 -22.41 17.03 6.08
C ILE A 105 -20.90 16.71 6.02
N MET A 106 -20.21 16.87 7.15
CA MET A 106 -18.74 16.98 7.33
C MET A 106 -18.11 18.28 6.81
N GLU A 107 -18.02 19.24 7.72
CA GLU A 107 -16.89 20.17 7.70
C GLU A 107 -15.62 19.38 8.03
N LEU A 108 -14.81 19.10 7.00
CA LEU A 108 -13.46 18.61 7.22
C LEU A 108 -12.70 19.69 7.99
N PRO A 109 -11.98 19.33 9.07
CA PRO A 109 -11.16 20.29 9.79
C PRO A 109 -10.20 21.00 8.83
N LYS A 110 -10.16 22.34 8.90
CA LYS A 110 -9.53 23.18 7.87
C LYS A 110 -8.05 22.89 7.65
N VAL A 111 -7.35 22.44 8.68
CA VAL A 111 -5.99 21.89 8.60
C VAL A 111 -5.83 20.99 9.82
N VAL A 112 -5.59 19.70 9.62
CA VAL A 112 -5.01 18.88 10.69
C VAL A 112 -3.63 18.47 10.23
N LYS A 113 -2.63 18.71 11.08
CA LYS A 113 -1.28 18.25 10.82
C LYS A 113 -1.33 16.72 10.75
N CYS A 114 -1.02 16.16 9.60
CA CYS A 114 -0.85 14.72 9.46
C CYS A 114 0.53 14.34 9.98
N ASP A 115 0.58 13.43 10.94
CA ASP A 115 1.79 12.65 11.25
C ASP A 115 1.61 11.23 10.69
N PRO A 116 2.35 10.84 9.62
CA PRO A 116 2.32 9.48 9.08
C PRO A 116 2.63 8.38 10.11
N LEU A 117 3.23 8.70 11.25
CA LEU A 117 3.60 7.73 12.29
C LEU A 117 2.61 7.66 13.46
N GLU A 118 1.47 8.35 13.38
CA GLU A 118 0.43 8.35 14.43
C GLU A 118 -0.50 7.14 14.33
N HIS A 119 -1.04 6.87 13.13
CA HIS A 119 -1.97 5.75 12.89
C HIS A 119 -1.35 4.76 11.90
N LEU A 120 -0.63 3.76 12.43
CA LEU A 120 0.01 2.70 11.64
C LEU A 120 -0.85 1.43 11.65
N LEU A 121 -1.33 1.02 10.47
CA LEU A 121 -2.26 -0.09 10.31
C LEU A 121 -1.71 -1.13 9.34
N VAL A 122 -1.74 -2.41 9.72
CA VAL A 122 -1.29 -3.52 8.88
C VAL A 122 -2.45 -4.44 8.57
N ILE A 123 -2.86 -4.54 7.30
CA ILE A 123 -3.96 -5.40 6.87
C ILE A 123 -3.48 -6.85 6.88
N ASN A 124 -4.10 -7.71 7.70
CA ASN A 124 -3.71 -9.11 7.86
C ASN A 124 -4.92 -10.02 8.15
N LEU A 125 -4.91 -11.24 7.62
CA LEU A 125 -5.93 -12.24 7.92
C LEU A 125 -5.88 -12.70 9.38
N GLU A 126 -7.01 -12.68 10.08
CA GLU A 126 -7.10 -13.15 11.45
C GLU A 126 -6.91 -14.67 11.58
N GLY A 127 -6.58 -15.12 12.80
CA GLY A 127 -6.47 -16.54 13.14
C GLY A 127 -5.19 -17.20 12.59
N PRO A 128 -5.13 -18.54 12.59
CA PRO A 128 -3.93 -19.28 12.20
C PRO A 128 -3.46 -19.01 10.78
N GLY A 129 -4.38 -18.63 9.87
CA GLY A 129 -4.07 -18.32 8.48
C GLY A 129 -3.02 -17.22 8.33
N GLY A 130 -3.20 -16.08 9.01
CA GLY A 130 -2.28 -14.95 8.90
C GLY A 130 -1.11 -14.93 9.89
N GLN A 131 -0.92 -15.96 10.73
CA GLN A 131 0.09 -15.91 11.80
C GLN A 131 1.52 -15.73 11.27
N ALA A 132 1.91 -16.50 10.26
CA ALA A 132 3.25 -16.39 9.67
C ALA A 132 3.54 -14.99 9.12
N ARG A 133 2.51 -14.31 8.60
CA ARG A 133 2.63 -12.94 8.11
C ARG A 133 2.69 -11.92 9.25
N ARG A 134 1.98 -12.13 10.36
CA ARG A 134 2.15 -11.30 11.56
C ARG A 134 3.56 -11.40 12.12
N ASP A 135 4.13 -12.60 12.17
CA ASP A 135 5.50 -12.82 12.63
C ASP A 135 6.50 -12.07 11.74
N HIS A 136 6.35 -12.18 10.41
CA HIS A 136 7.10 -11.39 9.43
C HIS A 136 6.97 -9.88 9.67
N ILE A 137 5.76 -9.38 9.90
CA ILE A 137 5.53 -7.95 10.18
C ILE A 137 6.19 -7.50 11.47
N TYR A 138 6.16 -8.30 12.55
CA TYR A 138 6.87 -7.96 13.78
C TYR A 138 8.37 -7.78 13.55
N GLU A 139 9.00 -8.69 12.79
CA GLU A 139 10.43 -8.58 12.43
C GLU A 139 10.72 -7.33 11.60
N GLU A 140 9.93 -7.08 10.56
CA GLU A 140 10.14 -5.93 9.66
C GLU A 140 9.89 -4.60 10.37
N PHE A 141 8.88 -4.53 11.25
CA PHE A 141 8.54 -3.31 11.99
C PHE A 141 9.53 -3.05 13.14
N GLU A 142 10.09 -4.08 13.76
CA GLU A 142 11.22 -3.91 14.66
C GLU A 142 12.43 -3.31 13.92
N ARG A 143 12.79 -3.87 12.77
CA ARG A 143 13.87 -3.36 11.92
C ARG A 143 13.62 -1.94 11.40
N GLY A 144 12.37 -1.58 11.12
CA GLY A 144 11.96 -0.24 10.67
C GLY A 144 11.83 0.81 11.78
N GLY A 145 11.98 0.44 13.06
CA GLY A 145 11.78 1.33 14.20
C GLY A 145 10.30 1.65 14.50
N LEU A 146 9.40 0.72 14.19
CA LEU A 146 7.95 0.81 14.41
C LEU A 146 7.44 -0.15 15.50
N LYS A 147 8.34 -0.78 16.26
CA LYS A 147 8.00 -1.73 17.33
C LYS A 147 6.99 -1.11 18.32
N GLY A 148 5.86 -1.79 18.51
CA GLY A 148 4.80 -1.38 19.43
C GLY A 148 4.00 -0.15 18.99
N ARG A 149 4.18 0.35 17.76
CA ARG A 149 3.51 1.56 17.25
C ARG A 149 2.42 1.29 16.22
N PHE A 150 2.10 0.03 15.95
CA PHE A 150 1.16 -0.36 14.90
C PHE A 150 0.05 -1.25 15.43
N LYS A 151 -1.04 -1.34 14.66
CA LYS A 151 -2.17 -2.24 14.91
C LYS A 151 -2.42 -3.10 13.69
N PHE A 152 -2.73 -4.37 13.91
CA PHE A 152 -3.27 -5.20 12.85
C PHE A 152 -4.71 -4.79 12.56
N TRP A 153 -5.01 -4.58 11.29
CA TRP A 153 -6.35 -4.42 10.78
C TRP A 153 -6.82 -5.76 10.20
N PRO A 154 -7.97 -6.28 10.65
CA PRO A 154 -8.46 -7.57 10.20
C PRO A 154 -8.84 -7.52 8.73
N ALA A 155 -8.08 -8.25 7.90
CA ALA A 155 -8.36 -8.37 6.49
C ALA A 155 -9.69 -9.10 6.25
N VAL A 156 -10.39 -8.68 5.21
CA VAL A 156 -11.62 -9.31 4.74
C VAL A 156 -11.27 -10.67 4.14
N ASN A 157 -11.75 -11.73 4.78
CA ASN A 157 -11.61 -13.08 4.25
C ASN A 157 -12.53 -13.27 3.03
N PHE A 158 -11.95 -13.21 1.83
CA PHE A 158 -12.70 -13.35 0.57
C PHE A 158 -13.36 -14.73 0.40
N GLN A 159 -13.03 -15.73 1.21
CA GLN A 159 -13.60 -17.08 1.10
C GLN A 159 -15.00 -17.16 1.73
N ASN A 160 -15.27 -16.37 2.79
CA ASN A 160 -16.47 -16.57 3.61
C ASN A 160 -17.09 -15.27 4.16
N ASN A 161 -16.69 -14.09 3.67
CA ASN A 161 -17.23 -12.83 4.16
C ASN A 161 -18.63 -12.50 3.56
N GLU A 162 -19.67 -12.51 4.39
CA GLU A 162 -21.06 -12.23 3.98
C GLU A 162 -21.26 -10.80 3.47
N ARG A 163 -20.59 -9.81 4.06
CA ARG A 163 -20.66 -8.40 3.63
C ARG A 163 -20.14 -8.26 2.20
N LEU A 164 -18.99 -8.88 1.91
CA LEU A 164 -18.39 -8.90 0.59
C LEU A 164 -19.29 -9.59 -0.44
N ALA A 165 -19.92 -10.72 -0.08
CA ALA A 165 -20.88 -11.39 -0.95
C ALA A 165 -22.05 -10.44 -1.29
N LYS A 166 -22.64 -9.79 -0.28
CA LYS A 166 -23.73 -8.83 -0.46
C LYS A 166 -23.34 -7.65 -1.35
N GLU A 167 -22.17 -7.04 -1.12
CA GLU A 167 -21.70 -5.87 -1.89
C GLU A 167 -21.40 -6.21 -3.36
N THR A 168 -20.98 -7.45 -3.62
CA THR A 168 -20.70 -7.94 -4.98
C THR A 168 -21.94 -8.55 -5.66
N GLY A 169 -23.12 -8.50 -5.02
CA GLY A 169 -24.35 -9.10 -5.53
C GLY A 169 -24.31 -10.63 -5.61
N LYS A 170 -23.38 -11.27 -4.89
CA LYS A 170 -23.24 -12.72 -4.78
C LYS A 170 -24.06 -13.25 -3.60
N LYS A 171 -24.55 -14.49 -3.72
CA LYS A 171 -25.25 -15.18 -2.61
C LYS A 171 -24.29 -15.63 -1.52
N GLU A 172 -23.09 -16.05 -1.90
CA GLU A 172 -22.02 -16.55 -1.03
C GLU A 172 -20.65 -16.32 -1.69
N CYS A 173 -19.58 -16.34 -0.88
CA CYS A 173 -18.19 -16.37 -1.36
C CYS A 173 -17.74 -17.85 -1.63
N PRO A 174 -16.67 -18.13 -2.41
CA PRO A 174 -15.51 -17.28 -2.65
C PRO A 174 -15.79 -16.09 -3.56
N CYS A 175 -15.38 -14.96 -3.06
CA CYS A 175 -15.31 -13.70 -3.77
C CYS A 175 -13.92 -13.56 -4.39
N ASP A 176 -13.73 -12.57 -5.27
CA ASP A 176 -12.41 -12.32 -5.85
C ASP A 176 -11.47 -11.82 -4.72
N PRO A 177 -10.29 -12.44 -4.51
CA PRO A 177 -9.32 -11.99 -3.49
C PRO A 177 -9.00 -10.50 -3.59
N LYS A 178 -8.91 -9.97 -4.82
CA LYS A 178 -8.66 -8.55 -5.07
C LYS A 178 -9.77 -7.65 -4.54
N VAL A 179 -11.01 -8.12 -4.58
CA VAL A 179 -12.17 -7.39 -4.05
C VAL A 179 -12.20 -7.49 -2.52
N GLY A 180 -11.79 -8.62 -1.94
CA GLY A 180 -11.57 -8.74 -0.50
C GLY A 180 -10.50 -7.76 0.01
N CYS A 181 -9.36 -7.69 -0.69
CA CYS A 181 -8.32 -6.72 -0.39
C CYS A 181 -8.85 -5.28 -0.50
N ALA A 182 -9.57 -4.94 -1.58
CA ALA A 182 -10.18 -3.62 -1.76
C ALA A 182 -11.14 -3.24 -0.62
N LEU A 183 -11.99 -4.18 -0.19
CA LEU A 183 -12.89 -3.95 0.94
C LEU A 183 -12.11 -3.73 2.25
N SER A 184 -11.02 -4.47 2.47
CA SER A 184 -10.15 -4.30 3.65
C SER A 184 -9.59 -2.88 3.76
N HIS A 185 -9.09 -2.35 2.64
CA HIS A 185 -8.63 -0.96 2.56
C HIS A 185 -9.77 0.04 2.76
N ARG A 186 -10.93 -0.19 2.12
CA ARG A 186 -12.09 0.69 2.27
C ARG A 186 -12.57 0.77 3.73
N GLU A 187 -12.59 -0.34 4.45
CA GLU A 187 -12.97 -0.36 5.87
C GLU A 187 -12.05 0.54 6.73
N ILE A 188 -10.76 0.64 6.40
CA ILE A 188 -9.85 1.58 7.07
C ILE A 188 -10.24 3.02 6.74
N TYR A 189 -10.55 3.34 5.48
CA TYR A 189 -10.97 4.69 5.11
C TYR A 189 -12.29 5.09 5.79
N GLU A 190 -13.26 4.17 5.84
CA GLU A 190 -14.51 4.35 6.57
C GLU A 190 -14.25 4.66 8.06
N MET A 191 -13.29 3.95 8.67
CA MET A 191 -12.85 4.21 10.04
C MET A 191 -12.19 5.58 10.19
N MET A 192 -11.30 5.98 9.28
CA MET A 192 -10.69 7.31 9.30
C MET A 192 -11.75 8.42 9.24
N LEU A 193 -12.77 8.24 8.40
CA LEU A 193 -13.88 9.20 8.27
C LEU A 193 -14.73 9.28 9.53
N TYR A 194 -14.97 8.13 10.16
CA TYR A 194 -15.73 8.03 11.41
C TYR A 194 -14.99 8.67 12.59
N GLU A 195 -13.74 8.29 12.81
CA GLU A 195 -12.89 8.78 13.92
C GLU A 195 -12.24 10.15 13.63
N LYS A 196 -12.34 10.63 12.38
CA LYS A 196 -11.72 11.87 11.89
C LYS A 196 -10.19 11.87 12.03
N TRP A 197 -9.56 10.74 11.75
CA TRP A 197 -8.09 10.65 11.74
C TRP A 197 -7.51 11.55 10.65
N PRO A 198 -6.54 12.43 10.97
CA PRO A 198 -5.93 13.35 9.99
C PRO A 198 -5.34 12.61 8.79
N CYS A 199 -4.71 11.48 9.09
CA CYS A 199 -4.19 10.53 8.13
C CYS A 199 -3.94 9.17 8.81
N ALA A 200 -3.72 8.15 8.00
CA ALA A 200 -3.24 6.86 8.47
C ALA A 200 -2.23 6.29 7.47
N THR A 201 -1.22 5.58 7.98
CA THR A 201 -0.29 4.81 7.17
C THR A 201 -0.70 3.34 7.19
N ILE A 202 -0.96 2.82 6.00
CA ILE A 202 -1.54 1.50 5.77
C ILE A 202 -0.47 0.65 5.08
N PHE A 203 -0.32 -0.57 5.58
CA PHE A 203 0.59 -1.58 5.07
C PHE A 203 -0.16 -2.87 4.76
N GLU A 204 0.30 -3.61 3.75
CA GLU A 204 -0.05 -5.03 3.55
C GLU A 204 0.85 -5.92 4.43
N ASP A 205 0.43 -7.14 4.68
CA ASP A 205 1.12 -8.07 5.59
C ASP A 205 2.32 -8.81 4.98
N ASP A 206 2.64 -8.58 3.71
CA ASP A 206 3.87 -9.03 3.06
C ASP A 206 4.90 -7.93 2.85
N VAL A 207 4.70 -6.74 3.43
CA VAL A 207 5.63 -5.63 3.27
C VAL A 207 6.97 -5.89 3.96
N GLY A 208 8.07 -5.51 3.32
CA GLY A 208 9.38 -5.29 3.92
C GLY A 208 9.68 -3.80 4.01
N LEU A 209 10.36 -3.38 5.08
CA LEU A 209 10.66 -1.97 5.34
C LEU A 209 12.12 -1.64 5.08
N ALA A 210 12.42 -0.41 4.65
CA ALA A 210 13.79 0.07 4.65
C ALA A 210 14.33 0.15 6.08
N THR A 211 15.63 -0.02 6.23
CA THR A 211 16.35 0.24 7.47
C THR A 211 16.07 1.68 7.90
N ASN A 212 15.76 1.89 9.18
CA ASN A 212 15.40 3.19 9.77
C ASN A 212 14.18 3.84 9.09
N PHE A 213 13.20 3.05 8.65
CA PHE A 213 11.96 3.54 8.03
C PHE A 213 11.34 4.72 8.79
N SER A 214 11.13 4.56 10.10
CA SER A 214 10.51 5.58 10.96
C SER A 214 11.27 6.91 10.95
N GLU A 215 12.59 6.88 11.12
CA GLU A 215 13.44 8.08 11.09
C GLU A 215 13.35 8.78 9.73
N ARG A 216 13.33 8.02 8.64
CA ARG A 216 13.28 8.55 7.28
C ARG A 216 11.92 9.15 6.93
N VAL A 217 10.83 8.56 7.42
CA VAL A 217 9.49 9.15 7.33
C VAL A 217 9.42 10.43 8.17
N ALA A 218 9.92 10.41 9.40
CA ALA A 218 9.94 11.59 10.27
C ALA A 218 10.70 12.76 9.62
N ALA A 219 11.85 12.48 8.99
CA ALA A 219 12.69 13.47 8.32
C ALA A 219 12.01 14.21 7.15
N VAL A 220 10.95 13.65 6.56
CA VAL A 220 10.21 14.29 5.47
C VAL A 220 8.82 14.78 5.86
N THR A 221 8.32 14.41 7.05
CA THR A 221 6.93 14.67 7.46
C THR A 221 6.58 16.15 7.43
N ASP A 222 7.42 17.03 7.98
CA ASP A 222 7.17 18.48 7.97
C ASP A 222 7.29 19.12 6.57
N SER A 223 7.87 18.39 5.61
CA SER A 223 8.01 18.83 4.22
C SER A 223 6.93 18.26 3.29
N LEU A 224 6.03 17.42 3.80
CA LEU A 224 4.96 16.84 3.00
C LEU A 224 4.01 17.98 2.53
N PRO A 225 3.81 18.14 1.22
CA PRO A 225 2.80 19.04 0.69
C PRO A 225 1.40 18.51 1.03
N PRO A 226 0.33 19.30 0.88
CA PRO A 226 -1.02 18.77 0.92
C PRO A 226 -1.16 17.55 0.00
N PHE A 227 -1.67 16.44 0.54
CA PHE A 227 -1.74 15.17 -0.15
C PHE A 227 -3.06 14.44 0.09
N ASP A 228 -3.43 13.59 -0.86
CA ASP A 228 -4.46 12.58 -0.72
C ASP A 228 -3.80 11.26 -0.31
N VAL A 229 -2.70 10.92 -0.99
CA VAL A 229 -1.90 9.73 -0.73
C VAL A 229 -0.40 10.01 -0.88
N VAL A 230 0.42 9.44 0.00
CA VAL A 230 1.88 9.36 -0.13
C VAL A 230 2.28 7.89 -0.19
N LEU A 231 2.87 7.45 -1.29
CA LEU A 231 3.35 6.07 -1.45
C LEU A 231 4.75 5.92 -0.85
N TRP A 232 4.88 5.02 0.12
CA TRP A 232 6.17 4.62 0.71
C TRP A 232 6.79 3.44 -0.04
N GLY A 233 5.96 2.63 -0.68
CA GLY A 233 6.34 1.55 -1.58
C GLY A 233 5.35 1.41 -2.72
N PHE A 234 5.87 1.12 -3.92
CA PHE A 234 5.09 1.02 -5.16
C PHE A 234 5.77 0.09 -6.17
N CYS A 235 5.07 -0.22 -7.27
CA CYS A 235 5.57 -1.09 -8.34
C CYS A 235 5.97 -0.29 -9.59
N PRO A 236 7.24 0.15 -9.74
CA PRO A 236 7.68 0.83 -10.94
C PRO A 236 7.53 -0.11 -12.15
N GLY A 237 6.75 0.30 -13.14
CA GLY A 237 6.46 -0.53 -14.32
C GLY A 237 5.63 -1.79 -14.03
N GLY A 238 4.91 -1.82 -12.89
CA GLY A 238 4.03 -2.93 -12.50
C GLY A 238 4.75 -4.11 -11.85
N ALA A 239 6.08 -4.07 -11.69
CA ALA A 239 6.84 -5.10 -10.99
C ALA A 239 7.03 -4.75 -9.50
N LYS A 240 6.75 -5.72 -8.62
CA LYS A 240 6.97 -5.61 -7.18
C LYS A 240 8.48 -5.54 -6.87
N PRO A 241 8.98 -4.47 -6.21
CA PRO A 241 10.37 -4.42 -5.80
C PRO A 241 10.63 -5.52 -4.75
N ARG A 242 11.60 -6.39 -5.03
CA ARG A 242 11.93 -7.56 -4.17
C ARG A 242 13.00 -7.29 -3.12
N HIS A 243 13.65 -6.15 -3.21
CA HIS A 243 14.77 -5.79 -2.37
C HIS A 243 14.62 -4.34 -1.90
N GLU A 244 15.19 -4.08 -0.73
CA GLU A 244 15.41 -2.72 -0.23
C GLU A 244 16.21 -1.91 -1.26
N SER A 245 15.96 -0.60 -1.30
CA SER A 245 16.84 0.32 -2.03
C SER A 245 18.29 0.14 -1.56
N PRO A 246 19.28 0.13 -2.47
CA PRO A 246 20.69 0.16 -2.08
C PRO A 246 21.03 1.42 -1.28
N ASP A 247 20.27 2.50 -1.46
CA ASP A 247 20.38 3.73 -0.68
C ASP A 247 19.58 3.63 0.63
N LYS A 248 20.32 3.33 1.70
CA LYS A 248 19.79 3.13 3.05
C LYS A 248 19.87 4.37 3.95
N THR A 249 20.59 5.41 3.54
CA THR A 249 20.96 6.52 4.42
C THR A 249 20.37 7.86 3.98
N SER A 250 19.97 8.01 2.72
CA SER A 250 19.42 9.29 2.27
C SER A 250 18.07 9.60 2.91
N ILE A 251 17.87 10.89 3.19
CA ILE A 251 16.53 11.42 3.43
C ILE A 251 15.77 11.32 2.09
N PRO A 252 14.60 10.65 2.07
CA PRO A 252 13.86 10.49 0.83
C PRO A 252 13.42 11.84 0.26
N LYS A 253 13.39 11.92 -1.06
CA LYS A 253 12.79 13.06 -1.76
C LYS A 253 11.33 12.76 -2.04
N VAL A 254 10.45 13.68 -1.64
CA VAL A 254 9.02 13.61 -1.95
C VAL A 254 8.80 14.12 -3.37
N LYS A 255 8.22 13.29 -4.23
CA LYS A 255 7.99 13.54 -5.65
C LYS A 255 6.51 13.49 -5.97
N TYR A 256 6.06 14.43 -6.79
CA TYR A 256 4.67 14.48 -7.26
C TYR A 256 4.44 13.41 -8.33
N GLY A 257 3.34 12.67 -8.24
CA GLY A 257 2.86 11.79 -9.29
C GLY A 257 2.46 10.39 -8.82
N TRP A 258 2.17 9.54 -9.80
CA TRP A 258 1.76 8.15 -9.63
C TRP A 258 2.82 7.22 -10.22
N PRO A 259 3.73 6.65 -9.41
CA PRO A 259 4.88 5.91 -9.89
C PRO A 259 4.57 4.44 -10.24
N GLY A 260 3.38 3.92 -9.92
CA GLY A 260 3.02 2.52 -10.15
C GLY A 260 1.69 2.13 -9.53
N SER A 261 1.11 1.02 -9.99
CA SER A 261 -0.26 0.61 -9.64
C SER A 261 -0.38 -0.17 -8.34
N CYS A 262 0.70 -0.77 -7.81
CA CYS A 262 0.62 -1.54 -6.57
C CYS A 262 0.84 -0.68 -5.34
N VAL A 263 0.10 -0.97 -4.26
CA VAL A 263 0.12 -0.18 -3.03
C VAL A 263 0.27 -1.03 -1.77
N HIS A 264 1.49 -1.54 -1.53
CA HIS A 264 1.78 -2.32 -0.32
C HIS A 264 2.14 -1.49 0.92
N ALA A 265 2.44 -0.19 0.76
CA ALA A 265 2.62 0.76 1.88
C ALA A 265 2.41 2.22 1.47
N TYR A 266 1.50 2.92 2.16
CA TYR A 266 1.19 4.32 1.85
C TYR A 266 0.54 5.04 3.04
N THR A 267 0.66 6.37 3.08
CA THR A 267 -0.16 7.22 3.95
C THR A 267 -1.31 7.80 3.15
N VAL A 268 -2.51 7.79 3.71
CA VAL A 268 -3.70 8.43 3.15
C VAL A 268 -4.17 9.52 4.11
N SER A 269 -4.51 10.70 3.59
CA SER A 269 -5.10 11.79 4.40
C SER A 269 -6.60 11.57 4.62
N LEU A 270 -7.22 12.29 5.57
CA LEU A 270 -8.67 12.24 5.76
C LEU A 270 -9.44 12.58 4.46
N GLN A 271 -8.94 13.56 3.70
CA GLN A 271 -9.49 13.93 2.41
C GLN A 271 -9.30 12.82 1.37
N GLY A 272 -8.11 12.18 1.34
CA GLY A 272 -7.84 11.03 0.49
C GLY A 272 -8.75 9.84 0.83
N ALA A 273 -8.99 9.57 2.11
CA ALA A 273 -9.87 8.51 2.59
C ALA A 273 -11.32 8.74 2.12
N TYR A 274 -11.82 9.97 2.19
CA TYR A 274 -13.13 10.32 1.63
C TYR A 274 -13.23 9.97 0.14
N VAL A 275 -12.22 10.41 -0.62
CA VAL A 275 -12.15 10.24 -2.07
C VAL A 275 -12.03 8.76 -2.46
N LEU A 276 -11.16 8.00 -1.79
CA LEU A 276 -10.93 6.58 -2.03
C LEU A 276 -12.08 5.70 -1.55
N THR A 277 -12.83 6.11 -0.51
CA THR A 277 -14.06 5.43 -0.09
C THR A 277 -15.13 5.53 -1.17
N ALA A 278 -15.35 6.73 -1.69
CA ALA A 278 -16.29 6.95 -2.79
C ALA A 278 -15.89 6.16 -4.04
N ALA A 279 -14.60 6.19 -4.42
CA ALA A 279 -14.08 5.44 -5.57
C ALA A 279 -14.20 3.91 -5.42
N ASN A 280 -14.24 3.39 -4.19
CA ASN A 280 -14.42 1.97 -3.87
C ASN A 280 -15.87 1.61 -3.53
N THR A 281 -16.85 2.42 -3.93
CA THR A 281 -18.26 2.17 -3.65
C THR A 281 -19.10 2.19 -4.93
N PRO A 282 -19.61 1.03 -5.39
CA PRO A 282 -19.45 -0.31 -4.82
C PRO A 282 -18.01 -0.87 -4.98
N VAL A 283 -17.62 -1.90 -4.20
CA VAL A 283 -16.30 -2.54 -4.36
C VAL A 283 -16.31 -3.41 -5.61
N ILE A 284 -16.01 -2.80 -6.74
CA ILE A 284 -15.92 -3.49 -8.05
C ILE A 284 -14.50 -3.53 -8.60
N THR A 285 -13.57 -2.85 -7.93
CA THR A 285 -12.19 -2.67 -8.38
C THR A 285 -11.22 -3.14 -7.29
N PRO A 286 -10.08 -3.78 -7.64
CA PRO A 286 -8.96 -3.96 -6.70
C PRO A 286 -8.53 -2.64 -6.04
N PRO A 287 -7.88 -2.68 -4.86
CA PRO A 287 -7.39 -1.46 -4.20
C PRO A 287 -6.36 -0.72 -5.08
N ASP A 288 -5.44 -1.47 -5.69
CA ASP A 288 -4.51 -1.00 -6.72
C ASP A 288 -5.23 -0.21 -7.83
N GLY A 289 -6.35 -0.75 -8.33
CA GLY A 289 -7.14 -0.12 -9.38
C GLY A 289 -7.93 1.08 -8.89
N ALA A 290 -8.41 1.07 -7.65
CA ALA A 290 -9.12 2.20 -7.08
C ALA A 290 -8.21 3.42 -6.87
N MET A 291 -6.92 3.16 -6.59
CA MET A 291 -5.91 4.20 -6.57
C MET A 291 -5.33 4.52 -7.95
N ASP A 292 -5.60 3.69 -8.96
CA ASP A 292 -5.14 3.92 -10.33
C ASP A 292 -5.89 5.09 -10.97
N GLY A 293 -5.26 6.26 -10.85
CA GLY A 293 -5.67 7.51 -11.46
C GLY A 293 -5.86 7.45 -12.98
N MET A 294 -5.33 6.42 -13.66
CA MET A 294 -5.47 6.26 -15.10
C MET A 294 -6.83 5.70 -15.51
N HIS A 295 -7.38 4.75 -14.76
CA HIS A 295 -8.53 3.92 -15.17
C HIS A 295 -9.85 4.33 -14.52
N HIS A 296 -9.87 4.68 -13.23
CA HIS A 296 -11.14 4.84 -12.47
C HIS A 296 -11.54 6.30 -12.20
N TRP A 297 -10.63 7.25 -12.45
CA TRP A 297 -10.77 8.63 -11.98
C TRP A 297 -11.55 9.59 -12.90
N ARG A 298 -11.98 9.16 -14.10
CA ARG A 298 -12.58 10.09 -15.06
C ARG A 298 -14.00 10.54 -14.70
N LYS A 299 -14.72 9.83 -13.84
CA LYS A 299 -16.16 10.09 -13.60
C LYS A 299 -16.56 10.25 -12.14
N GLU A 300 -15.87 9.61 -11.19
CA GLU A 300 -16.37 9.45 -9.82
C GLU A 300 -15.45 10.01 -8.73
N VAL A 301 -14.27 10.45 -9.14
CA VAL A 301 -13.21 10.96 -8.27
C VAL A 301 -12.83 12.33 -8.83
N ARG A 302 -12.54 13.33 -7.97
CA ARG A 302 -12.33 14.75 -8.35
C ARG A 302 -11.89 14.90 -9.82
N THR A 303 -12.72 15.55 -10.65
CA THR A 303 -12.45 15.85 -12.09
C THR A 303 -11.15 16.62 -12.34
N HIS A 304 -10.45 16.96 -11.27
CA HIS A 304 -9.15 17.56 -11.22
C HIS A 304 -8.06 16.47 -11.15
N ILE A 305 -7.89 15.62 -12.16
CA ILE A 305 -6.50 15.30 -12.56
C ILE A 305 -6.30 16.03 -13.87
N ASP A 306 -5.82 17.26 -13.78
CA ASP A 306 -5.24 17.92 -14.93
C ASP A 306 -3.93 17.19 -15.26
N ARG A 307 -4.01 16.19 -16.15
CA ARG A 307 -2.87 15.40 -16.63
C ARG A 307 -1.94 16.20 -17.54
N SER A 308 -2.21 17.50 -17.78
CA SER A 308 -1.25 18.35 -18.48
C SER A 308 0.00 18.54 -17.61
N ALA A 309 1.16 18.57 -18.27
CA ALA A 309 2.43 18.75 -17.58
C ALA A 309 2.41 20.04 -16.75
N GLY A 310 2.69 19.94 -15.45
CA GLY A 310 2.80 21.09 -14.55
C GLY A 310 1.53 21.49 -13.80
N LYS A 311 0.45 20.70 -13.84
CA LYS A 311 -0.78 20.97 -13.05
C LYS A 311 -0.96 19.95 -11.93
N TYR A 312 -1.28 20.46 -10.74
CA TYR A 312 -1.25 19.75 -9.45
C TYR A 312 -2.66 19.41 -8.96
N THR A 313 -3.28 18.34 -9.43
CA THR A 313 -4.57 17.93 -8.84
C THR A 313 -4.73 16.40 -8.87
N GLY A 314 -5.16 15.83 -7.72
CA GLY A 314 -5.01 14.41 -7.36
C GLY A 314 -3.66 14.22 -6.68
N SER A 315 -3.56 14.59 -5.40
CA SER A 315 -2.28 14.85 -4.73
C SER A 315 -1.61 13.58 -4.24
N TYR A 316 -1.28 12.72 -5.21
CA TYR A 316 -0.39 11.59 -5.02
C TYR A 316 1.05 12.06 -5.00
N TRP A 317 1.72 11.63 -3.96
CA TRP A 317 3.14 11.79 -3.81
C TRP A 317 3.76 10.42 -3.60
N TYR A 318 5.05 10.33 -3.86
CA TYR A 318 5.83 9.14 -3.56
C TYR A 318 7.23 9.55 -3.14
N VAL A 319 7.92 8.64 -2.47
CA VAL A 319 9.29 8.87 -2.02
C VAL A 319 10.32 8.19 -2.90
N ASP A 320 11.48 8.85 -3.05
CA ASP A 320 12.66 8.29 -3.69
C ASP A 320 13.91 8.56 -2.83
N PRO A 321 14.62 7.52 -2.35
CA PRO A 321 14.34 6.10 -2.59
C PRO A 321 13.06 5.61 -1.90
N MET A 322 12.50 4.51 -2.41
CA MET A 322 11.38 3.80 -1.78
C MET A 322 11.79 3.32 -0.38
N LEU A 323 10.85 3.43 0.55
CA LEU A 323 11.02 2.99 1.93
C LEU A 323 10.33 1.65 2.24
N ALA A 324 9.50 1.13 1.34
CA ALA A 324 8.85 -0.14 1.50
C ALA A 324 8.90 -0.96 0.21
N PHE A 325 9.02 -2.28 0.35
CA PHE A 325 9.16 -3.23 -0.75
C PHE A 325 8.46 -4.55 -0.39
N GLN A 326 8.43 -5.53 -1.29
CA GLN A 326 7.81 -6.83 -1.03
C GLN A 326 8.84 -7.95 -1.20
N PRO A 327 9.51 -8.38 -0.11
CA PRO A 327 10.57 -9.36 -0.19
C PRO A 327 10.07 -10.70 -0.73
N GLU A 328 10.92 -11.43 -1.44
CA GLU A 328 10.54 -12.74 -2.00
C GLU A 328 10.11 -13.75 -0.91
N LYS A 329 10.67 -13.64 0.30
CA LYS A 329 10.28 -14.51 1.43
C LYS A 329 8.80 -14.35 1.80
N SER A 330 8.22 -13.15 1.68
CA SER A 330 6.87 -12.88 2.17
C SER A 330 5.77 -13.40 1.23
N ASP A 331 6.04 -13.46 -0.08
CA ASP A 331 5.15 -14.11 -1.06
C ASP A 331 4.90 -15.59 -0.76
N ASN A 332 5.87 -16.25 -0.13
CA ASN A 332 5.81 -17.67 0.18
C ASN A 332 5.18 -17.95 1.56
N LEU A 333 4.80 -16.91 2.31
CA LEU A 333 4.11 -17.06 3.59
C LEU A 333 2.62 -17.35 3.35
N GLY A 334 2.11 -18.39 4.01
CA GLY A 334 0.69 -18.73 3.99
C GLY A 334 -0.20 -17.60 4.52
N GLY A 335 -1.46 -17.60 4.07
CA GLY A 335 -2.50 -16.68 4.53
C GLY A 335 -2.28 -15.21 4.17
N GLY A 336 -1.80 -14.97 2.95
CA GLY A 336 -1.87 -13.64 2.35
C GLY A 336 -3.30 -13.21 2.04
N VAL A 337 -3.48 -11.89 2.05
CA VAL A 337 -4.70 -11.19 1.66
C VAL A 337 -4.88 -11.21 0.14
#